data_AF-A0A534UXI8-F1
#
_entry.id   AF-A0A534UXI8-F1
#
_cell.length_a   1.000
_cell.length_b   1.000
_cell.length_c   1.000
_cell.angle_alpha   90.00
_cell.angle_beta   90.00
_cell.angle_gamma   90.00
#
_symmetry.space_group_name_H-M   'P 1'
#
loop_
_entity.id
_entity.type
_entity.pdbx_description
1 polymer ?
#
loop_
_entity_poly.entity_id
_entity_poly.type
_entity_poly.pdbx_seq_one_letter_code
_entity_poly.pdbx_strand_id
1 'polypeptide(L)'
;MIPRLVLLLLAFACSSAPSRPLRGEERLYRAKCTSCHRAYEPWDRDDWPAVIDKMQADKKTHLSPEERAQILVFLQGTPGPSER
;
A
#
# COMPACT_ATOMS: atom_id res chain seq x y z
N MET A 1 -39.27 15.12 28.86
CA MET A 1 -39.26 15.95 27.63
C MET A 1 -37.80 16.21 27.28
N ILE A 2 -37.22 15.38 26.41
CA ILE A 2 -35.82 15.50 25.98
C ILE A 2 -35.75 16.65 24.97
N PRO A 3 -34.90 17.67 25.16
CA PRO A 3 -34.89 18.83 24.29
C PRO A 3 -34.45 18.42 22.88
N ARG A 4 -35.27 18.78 21.87
CA ARG A 4 -35.03 18.55 20.43
C ARG A 4 -33.68 19.09 19.91
N LEU A 5 -32.95 19.84 20.73
CA LEU A 5 -31.65 20.42 20.40
C LEU A 5 -30.50 19.40 20.33
N VAL A 6 -30.61 18.26 21.03
CA VAL A 6 -29.51 17.26 21.12
C VAL A 6 -29.39 16.42 19.84
N LEU A 7 -30.43 16.36 19.00
CA LEU A 7 -30.43 15.52 17.80
C LEU A 7 -29.64 16.09 16.60
N LEU A 8 -29.13 17.33 16.70
CA LEU A 8 -28.49 18.04 15.58
C LEU A 8 -26.96 18.02 15.60
N LEU A 9 -26.32 17.42 16.60
CA LEU A 9 -24.86 17.48 16.79
C LEU A 9 -24.08 16.25 16.30
N LEU A 10 -24.74 15.24 15.71
CA LEU A 10 -24.09 13.97 15.32
C LEU A 10 -23.64 13.88 13.85
N ALA A 11 -23.74 14.96 13.07
CA ALA A 11 -23.56 14.88 11.60
C ALA A 11 -22.14 15.24 11.07
N PHE A 12 -21.15 15.52 11.91
CA PHE A 12 -19.87 16.13 11.45
C PHE A 12 -18.59 15.30 11.62
N ALA A 13 -18.68 13.99 11.86
CA ALA A 13 -17.48 13.17 12.11
C ALA A 13 -17.03 12.29 10.92
N CYS A 14 -17.45 12.58 9.69
CA CYS A 14 -16.80 12.00 8.50
C CYS A 14 -15.60 12.87 8.10
N SER A 15 -14.56 12.84 8.93
CA SER A 15 -13.28 13.45 8.59
C SER A 15 -12.59 12.57 7.55
N SER A 16 -12.87 12.82 6.27
CA SER A 16 -12.17 12.20 5.15
C SER A 16 -10.75 12.73 5.13
N ALA A 17 -9.83 12.04 5.82
CA ALA A 17 -8.41 12.33 5.67
C ALA A 17 -8.05 12.26 4.18
N PRO A 18 -7.41 13.30 3.61
CA PRO A 18 -7.05 13.28 2.21
C PRO A 18 -6.11 12.10 1.96
N SER A 19 -6.53 11.16 1.11
CA SER A 19 -5.68 10.07 0.67
C SER A 19 -4.57 10.68 -0.20
N ARG A 20 -3.32 10.52 0.23
CA ARG A 20 -2.17 10.94 -0.58
C ARG A 20 -2.25 10.24 -1.94
N PRO A 21 -2.06 10.96 -3.06
CA PRO A 21 -1.95 10.32 -4.36
C PRO A 21 -0.81 9.29 -4.35
N LEU A 22 -1.11 8.06 -4.77
CA LEU A 22 -0.09 7.02 -4.89
C LEU A 22 0.87 7.37 -6.03
N ARG A 23 2.17 7.24 -5.75
CA ARG A 23 3.22 7.31 -6.79
C ARG A 23 3.04 6.15 -7.79
N GLY A 24 3.61 6.28 -8.99
CA GLY A 24 3.46 5.27 -10.05
C GLY A 24 3.93 3.89 -9.61
N GLU A 25 5.07 3.83 -8.93
CA GLU A 25 5.70 2.60 -8.43
C GLU A 25 4.85 1.93 -7.35
N GLU A 26 4.32 2.72 -6.41
CA GLU A 26 3.42 2.23 -5.38
C GLU A 26 2.12 1.70 -5.98
N ARG A 27 1.55 2.41 -6.97
CA ARG A 27 0.35 1.95 -7.66
C ARG A 27 0.57 0.62 -8.37
N LEU A 28 1.69 0.48 -9.08
CA LEU A 28 2.03 -0.77 -9.75
C LEU A 28 2.22 -1.92 -8.75
N TYR A 29 2.94 -1.68 -7.65
CA TYR A 29 3.11 -2.65 -6.58
C TYR A 29 1.77 -3.11 -6.01
N ARG A 30 0.91 -2.15 -5.62
CA ARG A 30 -0.42 -2.47 -5.07
C ARG A 30 -1.25 -3.25 -6.08
N ALA A 31 -1.23 -2.89 -7.36
CA ALA A 31 -1.97 -3.61 -8.39
C ALA A 31 -1.48 -5.06 -8.60
N LYS A 32 -0.17 -5.29 -8.66
CA LYS A 32 0.40 -6.62 -8.91
C LYS A 32 0.35 -7.52 -7.67
N CYS A 33 0.78 -7.01 -6.53
CA CYS A 33 1.11 -7.81 -5.34
C CYS A 33 -0.07 -8.00 -4.36
N THR A 34 -1.22 -7.37 -4.60
CA THR A 34 -2.45 -7.62 -3.81
C THR A 34 -3.43 -8.59 -4.48
N SER A 35 -3.10 -9.07 -5.68
CA SER A 35 -3.99 -9.91 -6.50
C SER A 35 -4.22 -11.31 -5.92
N CYS A 36 -3.27 -11.84 -5.14
CA CYS A 36 -3.34 -13.20 -4.59
C CYS A 36 -3.46 -13.25 -3.07
N HIS A 37 -2.87 -12.29 -2.36
CA HIS A 37 -2.91 -12.20 -0.91
C HIS A 37 -2.74 -10.74 -0.48
N ARG A 38 -2.87 -10.46 0.81
CA ARG A 38 -2.52 -9.15 1.35
C ARG A 38 -1.04 -8.86 1.04
N ALA A 39 -0.76 -7.74 0.39
CA ALA A 39 0.60 -7.31 0.13
C ALA A 39 1.29 -6.91 1.45
N TYR A 40 2.57 -7.26 1.56
CA TYR A 40 3.43 -6.77 2.64
C TYR A 40 3.74 -5.29 2.45
N GLU A 41 4.12 -4.61 3.52
CA GLU A 41 4.60 -3.24 3.45
C GLU A 41 6.12 -3.19 3.23
N PRO A 42 6.66 -2.14 2.59
CA PRO A 42 8.10 -2.03 2.29
C PRO A 42 9.02 -2.28 3.50
N TRP A 43 8.65 -1.77 4.67
CA TRP A 43 9.43 -1.91 5.90
C TRP A 43 9.31 -3.27 6.58
N ASP A 44 8.51 -4.20 6.04
CA ASP A 44 8.39 -5.55 6.63
C ASP A 44 9.66 -6.38 6.38
N ARG A 45 10.51 -5.99 5.41
CA ARG A 45 11.68 -6.76 4.97
C ARG A 45 12.71 -5.88 4.26
N ASP A 46 13.96 -6.36 4.21
CA ASP A 46 15.04 -5.74 3.43
C ASP A 46 15.43 -6.58 2.19
N ASP A 47 14.97 -7.83 2.12
CA ASP A 47 15.36 -8.84 1.12
C ASP A 47 14.48 -8.86 -0.14
N TRP A 48 13.84 -7.74 -0.47
CA TRP A 48 12.83 -7.65 -1.53
C TRP A 48 13.24 -8.20 -2.91
N PRO A 49 14.47 -7.99 -3.42
CA PRO A 49 14.90 -8.60 -4.68
C PRO A 49 14.73 -10.13 -4.67
N ALA A 50 15.19 -10.80 -3.60
CA ALA A 50 15.11 -12.25 -3.49
C ALA A 50 13.65 -12.74 -3.36
N VAL A 51 12.80 -11.98 -2.68
CA VAL A 51 11.36 -12.29 -2.57
C VAL A 51 10.68 -12.23 -3.94
N ILE A 52 10.94 -11.18 -4.73
CA ILE A 52 10.36 -11.06 -6.08
C ILE A 52 10.87 -12.17 -6.98
N ASP A 53 12.18 -12.46 -6.93
CA ASP A 53 12.79 -13.52 -7.75
C ASP A 53 12.17 -14.88 -7.41
N LYS A 54 11.93 -15.17 -6.12
CA LYS A 54 11.20 -16.36 -5.70
C LYS A 54 9.77 -16.39 -6.23
N MET A 55 9.02 -15.29 -6.14
CA MET A 55 7.64 -15.22 -6.64
C MET A 55 7.55 -15.45 -8.16
N GLN A 56 8.54 -14.96 -8.93
CA GLN A 56 8.62 -15.22 -10.36
C GLN A 56 9.03 -16.67 -10.67
N ALA A 57 10.02 -17.21 -9.95
CA ALA A 57 10.46 -18.60 -10.11
C ALA A 57 9.33 -19.61 -9.81
N ASP A 58 8.54 -19.34 -8.77
CA ASP A 58 7.38 -20.14 -8.36
C ASP A 58 6.13 -19.87 -9.24
N LYS A 59 6.27 -19.04 -10.29
CA LYS A 59 5.20 -18.62 -11.21
C LYS A 59 3.98 -18.01 -10.50
N LYS A 60 4.21 -17.37 -9.35
CA LYS A 60 3.19 -16.66 -8.56
C LYS A 60 2.95 -15.24 -9.06
N THR A 61 3.90 -14.69 -9.81
CA THR A 61 3.75 -13.41 -10.49
C THR A 61 4.47 -13.42 -11.83
N HIS A 62 3.95 -12.65 -12.78
CA HIS A 62 4.58 -12.40 -14.07
C HIS A 62 4.80 -10.89 -14.18
N LEU A 63 6.06 -10.48 -14.06
CA LEU A 63 6.50 -9.10 -14.15
C LEU A 63 7.44 -8.95 -15.34
N SER A 64 7.29 -7.87 -16.11
CA SER A 64 8.36 -7.46 -17.02
C SER A 64 9.59 -6.97 -16.24
N PRO A 65 10.77 -6.89 -16.87
CA PRO A 65 11.95 -6.31 -16.25
C PRO A 65 11.71 -4.88 -15.70
N GLU A 66 10.95 -4.07 -16.44
CA GLU A 66 10.60 -2.70 -16.07
C GLU A 66 9.64 -2.66 -14.89
N GLU A 67 8.62 -3.52 -14.88
CA GLU A 67 7.68 -3.63 -13.76
C GLU A 67 8.40 -4.06 -12.48
N ARG A 68 9.30 -5.05 -12.58
CA ARG A 68 10.15 -5.48 -11.46
C ARG A 68 10.98 -4.33 -10.92
N ALA A 69 11.64 -3.57 -11.79
CA ALA A 69 12.46 -2.44 -11.39
C ALA A 69 11.64 -1.35 -10.66
N GLN A 70 10.48 -0.97 -11.19
CA GLN A 70 9.59 0.00 -10.56
C GLN A 70 9.10 -0.46 -9.18
N ILE A 71 8.70 -1.72 -9.05
CA ILE A 71 8.28 -2.28 -7.77
C ILE A 71 9.42 -2.23 -6.75
N LEU A 72 10.65 -2.55 -7.15
CA LEU A 72 11.81 -2.47 -6.26
C LEU A 72 12.13 -1.04 -5.81
N VAL A 73 11.95 -0.04 -6.69
CA VAL A 73 12.08 1.38 -6.30
C VAL A 73 11.13 1.71 -5.14
N PHE A 74 9.88 1.22 -5.19
CA PHE A 74 8.94 1.45 -4.09
C PHE A 74 9.33 0.69 -2.81
N LEU A 75 9.63 -0.60 -2.93
CA LEU A 75 9.90 -1.48 -1.79
C LEU A 75 11.20 -1.12 -1.04
N GLN A 76 12.22 -0.63 -1.75
CA GLN A 76 13.51 -0.29 -1.14
C GLN A 76 13.64 1.20 -0.79
N GLY A 77 12.84 2.07 -1.44
CA GLY A 77 12.88 3.52 -1.22
C GLY A 77 11.86 4.03 -0.20
N THR A 78 11.10 3.15 0.45
CA THR A 78 10.04 3.55 1.39
C THR A 78 10.47 3.22 2.83
N PRO A 79 10.82 4.23 3.65
CA PRO A 79 11.24 4.01 5.03
C PRO A 79 10.06 3.64 5.93
N GLY A 80 10.37 3.09 7.10
CA GLY A 80 9.37 2.63 8.06
C GLY A 80 8.55 3.77 8.67
N PRO A 81 7.42 3.46 9.35
CA PRO A 81 6.56 4.47 9.97
C PRO A 81 7.27 5.33 11.02
N SER A 82 8.29 4.81 11.70
CA SER A 82 9.09 5.53 12.70
C SER A 82 10.14 6.48 12.11
N GLU A 83 10.38 6.40 10.80
CA GLU A 83 11.45 7.12 10.10
C GLU A 83 10.91 8.20 9.15
N ARG A 84 9.59 8.46 9.20
CA ARG A 84 8.88 9.43 8.35
C ARG A 84 8.57 10.74 9.05
#